data_AF-A0A960K4Y9-F1
#
_entry.id   AF-A0A960K4Y9-F1
#
_cell.length_a   1.000
_cell.length_b   1.000
_cell.length_c   1.000
_cell.angle_alpha   90.00
_cell.angle_beta   90.00
_cell.angle_gamma   90.00
#
_symmetry.space_group_name_H-M   'P 1'
#
loop_
_entity.id
_entity.type
_entity.pdbx_description
1 polymer ?
#
loop_
_entity_poly.entity_id
_entity_poly.type
_entity_poly.pdbx_seq_one_letter_code
_entity_poly.pdbx_strand_id
1 'polypeptide(L)' 'GTHFFHNLTSQRVGYFTVDLGNSEHLADLEFLERQNGEQTSGSVRHVVLENPLEVQIDGRIRQGMVFLGQAPSGD' A
#
# COMPACT_ATOMS: atom_id res chain seq x y z
N GLY A 1 -16.34 -6.20 11.17
CA GLY A 1 -15.49 -6.20 12.38
C GLY A 1 -15.00 -4.80 12.67
N THR A 2 -15.64 -4.08 13.59
CA THR A 2 -15.32 -2.69 13.93
C THR A 2 -13.91 -2.51 14.49
N HIS A 3 -13.30 -3.60 14.98
CA HIS A 3 -11.95 -3.60 15.54
C HIS A 3 -10.82 -3.68 14.50
N PHE A 4 -11.10 -4.00 13.24
CA PHE A 4 -10.04 -4.19 12.23
C PHE A 4 -9.27 -2.89 11.97
N PHE A 5 -9.98 -1.79 11.69
CA PHE A 5 -9.33 -0.49 11.45
C PHE A 5 -8.66 0.07 12.71
N HIS A 6 -9.24 -0.18 13.90
CA HIS A 6 -8.59 0.16 15.16
C HIS A 6 -7.27 -0.60 15.35
N ASN A 7 -7.19 -1.86 14.90
CA ASN A 7 -5.96 -2.65 14.99
C ASN A 7 -4.90 -2.12 14.02
N LEU A 8 -5.27 -1.76 12.79
CA LEU A 8 -4.34 -1.15 11.83
C LEU A 8 -3.74 0.16 12.38
N THR A 9 -4.59 1.06 12.88
CA THR A 9 -4.12 2.36 13.38
C THR A 9 -3.32 2.26 14.68
N SER A 10 -3.71 1.38 15.62
CA SER A 10 -2.96 1.17 16.86
C SER A 10 -1.59 0.51 16.64
N GLN A 11 -1.47 -0.35 15.63
CA GLN A 11 -0.21 -0.97 15.23
C GLN A 11 0.63 -0.08 14.31
N ARG A 12 0.17 1.15 14.02
CA ARG A 12 0.82 2.11 13.10
C ARG A 12 0.98 1.54 11.69
N VAL A 13 0.06 0.68 11.27
CA VAL A 13 0.00 0.15 9.91
C VAL A 13 -0.79 1.14 9.05
N GLY A 14 -0.08 1.79 8.12
CA GLY A 14 -0.71 2.61 7.09
C GLY A 14 -1.53 1.74 6.14
N TYR A 15 -2.68 2.25 5.71
CA TYR A 15 -3.52 1.56 4.72
C TYR A 15 -4.09 2.57 3.73
N PHE A 16 -4.33 2.08 2.52
CA PHE A 16 -4.97 2.84 1.44
C PHE A 16 -6.26 2.16 1.02
N THR A 17 -7.22 2.96 0.60
CA THR A 17 -8.37 2.47 -0.17
C THR A 17 -8.15 2.91 -1.60
N VAL A 18 -8.03 1.95 -2.51
CA VAL A 18 -7.81 2.21 -3.93
C VAL A 18 -9.13 2.00 -4.66
N ASP A 19 -9.53 2.98 -5.46
CA ASP A 19 -10.65 2.84 -6.39
C ASP A 19 -10.12 2.25 -7.71
N LEU A 20 -10.50 1.01 -8.01
CA LEU A 20 -10.08 0.31 -9.22
C LEU A 20 -10.70 0.89 -10.50
N GLY A 21 -11.74 1.72 -10.40
CA GLY A 21 -12.39 2.36 -11.53
C GLY A 21 -11.76 3.70 -11.95
N ASN A 22 -10.83 4.24 -11.14
CA ASN A 22 -10.27 5.56 -11.36
C ASN A 22 -8.74 5.50 -11.57
N SER A 23 -8.32 5.56 -12.83
CA SER A 23 -6.91 5.48 -13.23
C SER A 23 -6.02 6.61 -12.72
N GLU A 24 -6.58 7.73 -12.24
CA GLU A 24 -5.80 8.83 -11.65
C GLU A 24 -5.38 8.55 -10.19
N HIS A 25 -6.04 7.60 -9.51
CA HIS A 25 -5.74 7.22 -8.12
C HIS A 25 -5.06 5.85 -8.00
N LEU A 26 -4.74 5.24 -9.14
CA LEU A 26 -4.14 3.90 -9.21
C LEU A 26 -2.63 4.00 -9.00
N ALA A 27 -2.17 3.49 -7.84
CA ALA A 27 -0.84 2.89 -7.79
C ALA A 27 -0.78 1.80 -8.87
N ASP A 28 0.38 1.57 -9.49
CA ASP A 28 0.56 0.49 -10.47
C ASP A 28 0.27 -0.87 -9.80
N LEU A 29 -1.00 -1.28 -9.82
CA LEU A 29 -1.43 -2.54 -9.23
C LEU A 29 -0.85 -3.70 -10.01
N GLU A 30 -0.57 -3.51 -11.31
CA GLU A 30 0.08 -4.52 -12.12
C GLU A 30 1.50 -4.79 -11.61
N PHE A 31 2.22 -3.76 -11.18
CA PHE A 31 3.49 -3.95 -10.46
C PHE A 31 3.32 -4.84 -9.23
N LEU A 32 2.33 -4.57 -8.35
CA LEU A 32 2.08 -5.36 -7.14
C LEU A 32 1.63 -6.79 -7.46
N GLU A 33 0.79 -6.97 -8.48
CA GLU A 33 0.28 -8.27 -8.93
C GLU A 33 1.41 -9.18 -9.45
N ARG A 34 2.46 -8.59 -10.05
CA ARG A 34 3.63 -9.32 -10.56
C ARG A 34 4.60 -9.78 -9.46
N GLN A 35 4.50 -9.24 -8.24
CA GLN A 35 5.42 -9.58 -7.16
C GLN A 35 5.15 -10.99 -6.62
N ASN A 36 6.17 -11.73 -6.23
CA ASN A 36 5.95 -12.99 -5.52
C ASN A 36 5.23 -12.72 -4.19
N GLY A 37 4.13 -13.43 -3.94
CA GLY A 37 3.36 -13.28 -2.72
C GLY A 37 2.71 -14.59 -2.31
N GLU A 38 2.55 -14.75 -1.01
CA GLU A 38 1.86 -15.90 -0.44
C GLU A 38 0.37 -15.56 -0.31
N GLN A 39 -0.48 -16.43 -0.83
CA GLN A 39 -1.91 -16.34 -0.58
C GLN A 39 -2.16 -16.72 0.87
N THR A 40 -2.70 -15.78 1.64
CA THR A 40 -3.19 -16.05 2.98
C THR A 40 -4.60 -16.61 2.88
N SER A 41 -5.08 -17.33 3.89
CA SER A 41 -6.46 -17.83 3.92
C SER A 41 -7.47 -16.70 3.65
N GLY A 42 -8.28 -16.85 2.60
CA GLY A 42 -9.28 -15.87 2.19
C GLY A 42 -8.86 -15.01 0.99
N SER A 43 -9.24 -13.73 0.99
CA SER A 43 -9.00 -12.77 -0.10
C SER A 43 -7.80 -11.85 0.17
N VAL A 44 -6.83 -12.31 0.96
CA VAL A 44 -5.66 -11.53 1.37
C VAL A 44 -4.40 -12.16 0.78
N ARG A 45 -3.63 -11.35 0.06
CA ARG A 45 -2.31 -11.72 -0.46
C ARG A 45 -1.25 -10.95 0.30
N HIS A 46 -0.25 -11.66 0.84
CA HIS A 46 0.90 -11.05 1.48
C HIS A 46 2.07 -11.05 0.50
N VAL A 47 2.58 -9.87 0.18
CA VAL A 47 3.70 -9.68 -0.76
C VAL A 47 4.89 -9.13 0.02
N VAL A 48 6.06 -9.74 -0.18
CA VAL A 48 7.33 -9.24 0.33
C VAL A 48 8.13 -8.69 -0.85
N LEU A 49 8.53 -7.42 -0.76
CA LEU A 49 9.31 -6.76 -1.79
C LEU A 49 10.80 -6.89 -1.46
N GLU A 50 11.62 -7.18 -2.48
CA GLU A 50 13.08 -7.22 -2.31
C GLU A 50 13.65 -5.87 -1.92
N ASN A 51 13.08 -4.79 -2.46
CA ASN A 51 13.43 -3.41 -2.14
C ASN A 51 12.24 -2.73 -1.45
N PRO A 52 12.46 -2.06 -0.30
CA PRO A 52 11.42 -1.29 0.36
C PRO A 52 10.85 -0.20 -0.56
N LEU A 53 9.54 0.03 -0.48
CA LEU A 53 8.89 1.18 -1.12
C LEU A 53 8.93 2.39 -0.19
N GLU A 54 9.13 3.56 -0.75
CA GLU A 54 8.81 4.79 -0.04
C GLU A 54 7.30 5.05 -0.12
N VAL A 55 6.71 5.29 1.05
CA VAL A 55 5.28 5.55 1.19
C VAL A 55 5.11 6.79 2.05
N GLN A 56 4.39 7.77 1.54
CA GLN A 56 4.04 8.99 2.28
C GLN A 56 2.53 9.01 2.48
N ILE A 57 2.09 9.22 3.73
CA ILE A 57 0.67 9.31 4.11
C ILE A 57 0.44 10.62 4.84
N ASP A 58 -0.42 11.47 4.28
CA ASP A 58 -0.94 12.63 4.97
C ASP A 58 -2.39 12.35 5.45
N GLY A 59 -2.49 11.96 6.71
CA GLY A 59 -3.77 11.69 7.36
C GLY A 59 -4.66 12.93 7.55
N ARG A 60 -4.13 14.16 7.41
CA ARG A 60 -4.90 15.40 7.54
C ARG A 60 -5.74 15.66 6.30
N ILE A 61 -5.16 15.44 5.11
CA ILE A 61 -5.86 15.60 3.82
C ILE A 61 -6.39 14.27 3.26
N ARG A 62 -6.07 13.15 3.92
CA ARG A 62 -6.49 11.78 3.53
C ARG A 62 -5.96 11.38 2.16
N GLN A 63 -4.71 11.76 1.88
CA GLN A 63 -4.01 11.38 0.66
C GLN A 63 -2.71 10.66 1.04
N GLY A 64 -2.18 9.91 0.10
CA GLY A 64 -0.81 9.47 0.18
C GLY A 64 -0.28 9.04 -1.17
N MET A 65 1.02 8.82 -1.19
CA MET A 65 1.80 8.56 -2.38
C MET A 65 2.67 7.33 -2.13
N VAL A 66 2.70 6.45 -3.12
CA VAL A 66 3.56 5.26 -3.13
C VAL A 66 4.55 5.44 -4.26
N PHE A 67 5.83 5.48 -3.94
CA PHE A 67 6.90 5.62 -4.92
C PHE A 67 7.37 4.21 -5.32
N LEU A 68 7.20 3.87 -6.60
CA LEU A 68 7.59 2.59 -7.16
C LEU A 68 9.02 2.67 -7.68
N GLY A 69 9.93 1.95 -7.03
CA GLY A 69 11.38 2.00 -7.29
C GLY A 69 12.15 2.69 -6.16
N GLN A 70 13.48 2.75 -6.29
CA GLN A 70 14.26 3.58 -5.38
C GLN A 70 13.90 5.04 -5.64
N ALA A 71 13.46 5.75 -4.60
CA ALA A 71 13.34 7.19 -4.68
C ALA A 71 14.66 7.78 -5.19
N PRO A 72 14.64 8.82 -6.04
CA PRO A 72 15.86 9.50 -6.42
C PRO A 72 16.57 9.89 -5.12
N SER A 73 17.85 9.53 -5.02
CA SER A 73 18.70 9.93 -3.91
C SER A 73 18.59 11.45 -3.82
N GLY A 74 17.95 11.95 -2.76
CA GLY A 74 17.84 13.39 -2.53
C GLY A 74 19.23 13.92 -2.19
N ASP A 75 19.92 14.45 -3.20
CA ASP A 75 20.95 15.48 -3.04
C ASP A 75 20.29 16.87 -3.02
#